data_AF-A0AA86Q957-F1
#
_entry.id   AF-A0AA86Q957-F1
#
_cell.length_a   1.000
_cell.length_b   1.000
_cell.length_c   1.000
_cell.angle_alpha   90.00
_cell.angle_beta   90.00
_cell.angle_gamma   90.00
#
_symmetry.space_group_name_H-M   'P 1'
#
loop_
_entity.id
_entity.type
_entity.pdbx_description
1 polymer ?
#
loop_
_entity_poly.entity_id
_entity_poly.type
_entity_poly.pdbx_seq_one_letter_code
_entity_poly.pdbx_strand_id
1 'polypeptide(L)'
;MSKRTYHSWTEEESARLYKFVLRCERNWAEVQRQFPQFSMLQLQNRFQIMRKQMQLKEQKNDEKVAEAVNNTETIQQLVNLFQQL
;
A
#
# COMPACT_ATOMS: atom_id res chain seq x y z
N MET A 1 -20.64 -15.20 26.31
CA MET A 1 -20.31 -14.31 25.17
C MET A 1 -18.94 -14.73 24.63
N SER A 2 -18.86 -15.23 23.40
CA SER A 2 -17.57 -15.61 22.79
C SER A 2 -16.80 -14.35 22.38
N LYS A 3 -15.55 -14.22 22.81
CA LYS A 3 -14.69 -13.08 22.44
C LYS A 3 -14.38 -13.18 20.95
N ARG A 4 -14.75 -12.17 20.15
CA ARG A 4 -14.33 -12.07 18.74
C ARG A 4 -12.83 -11.75 18.74
N THR A 5 -11.98 -12.77 18.59
CA THR A 5 -10.55 -12.57 18.35
C THR A 5 -10.36 -12.14 16.90
N TYR A 6 -9.93 -10.89 16.70
CA TYR A 6 -9.54 -10.40 15.38
C TYR A 6 -8.13 -10.91 15.06
N HIS A 7 -7.96 -11.47 13.86
CA HIS A 7 -6.63 -11.83 13.35
C HIS A 7 -5.85 -10.56 13.01
N SER A 8 -4.64 -10.44 13.55
CA SER A 8 -3.72 -9.35 13.21
C SER A 8 -2.88 -9.77 12.01
N TRP A 9 -3.15 -9.16 10.86
CA TRP A 9 -2.44 -9.45 9.62
C TRP A 9 -1.04 -8.84 9.61
N THR A 10 -0.01 -9.66 9.43
CA THR A 10 1.36 -9.15 9.27
C THR A 10 1.58 -8.58 7.86
N GLU A 11 2.66 -7.82 7.68
CA GLU A 11 3.03 -7.31 6.36
C GLU A 11 3.36 -8.45 5.38
N GLU A 12 4.02 -9.51 5.86
CA GLU A 12 4.39 -10.69 5.07
C GLU A 12 3.16 -11.49 4.65
N GLU A 13 2.19 -11.69 5.55
CA GLU A 13 0.91 -12.34 5.22
C GLU A 13 0.15 -11.54 4.17
N SER A 14 0.11 -10.22 4.34
CA SER A 14 -0.57 -9.29 3.45
C SER A 14 0.07 -9.27 2.06
N ALA A 15 1.41 -9.23 2.00
CA ALA A 15 2.16 -9.31 0.76
C ALA A 15 1.94 -10.64 0.03
N ARG A 16 1.94 -11.76 0.77
CA ARG A 16 1.64 -13.08 0.21
C ARG A 16 0.22 -13.16 -0.35
N LEU A 17 -0.78 -12.71 0.43
CA LEU A 17 -2.17 -12.67 -0.01
C LEU A 17 -2.32 -11.82 -1.28
N TYR A 18 -1.74 -10.63 -1.30
CA TYR A 18 -1.82 -9.72 -2.45
C TYR A 18 -1.23 -10.34 -3.72
N LYS A 19 0.00 -10.88 -3.64
CA LYS A 19 0.67 -11.55 -4.77
C LYS A 19 -0.16 -12.72 -5.30
N PHE A 20 -0.73 -13.53 -4.41
CA PHE A 20 -1.50 -14.71 -4.81
C PHE A 20 -2.84 -14.33 -5.44
N VAL A 21 -3.55 -13.35 -4.88
CA VAL A 21 -4.80 -12.83 -5.45
C VAL A 21 -4.59 -12.26 -6.86
N LEU A 22 -3.47 -11.56 -7.10
CA LEU A 22 -3.10 -11.08 -8.43
C LEU A 22 -2.81 -12.22 -9.39
N ARG A 23 -2.05 -13.23 -8.96
CA ARG A 23 -1.70 -14.40 -9.79
C ARG A 23 -2.94 -15.19 -10.23
N CYS A 24 -3.92 -15.33 -9.36
CA CYS A 24 -5.12 -16.13 -9.60
C CYS A 24 -6.31 -15.30 -10.11
N GLU A 25 -6.10 -14.05 -10.55
CA GLU A 25 -7.15 -13.15 -11.08
C GLU A 25 -8.37 -13.03 -10.15
N ARG A 26 -8.15 -12.97 -8.84
CA ARG A 26 -9.20 -12.94 -7.81
C ARG A 26 -10.10 -14.18 -7.77
N ASN A 27 -9.62 -15.33 -8.23
CA ASN A 27 -10.26 -16.60 -7.96
C ASN A 27 -10.15 -16.95 -6.45
N TRP A 28 -11.14 -16.52 -5.67
CA TRP A 28 -11.13 -16.66 -4.21
C TRP A 28 -11.17 -18.10 -3.72
N ALA A 29 -11.71 -19.03 -4.52
CA ALA A 29 -11.69 -20.45 -4.18
C ALA A 29 -10.24 -20.97 -4.16
N GLU A 30 -9.44 -20.59 -5.15
CA GLU A 30 -8.02 -20.95 -5.21
C GLU A 30 -7.21 -20.25 -4.13
N VAL A 31 -7.49 -18.96 -3.88
CA VAL A 31 -6.85 -18.21 -2.79
C VAL A 31 -7.16 -18.87 -1.44
N GLN A 32 -8.40 -19.28 -1.18
CA GLN A 32 -8.75 -19.95 0.07
C GLN A 32 -8.05 -21.31 0.23
N ARG A 33 -7.84 -22.07 -0.85
CA ARG A 33 -7.05 -23.32 -0.81
C ARG A 33 -5.62 -23.07 -0.33
N GLN A 34 -5.02 -21.95 -0.74
CA GLN A 34 -3.68 -21.56 -0.31
C GLN A 34 -3.63 -20.99 1.12
N PHE A 35 -4.75 -20.49 1.62
CA PHE A 35 -4.89 -19.85 2.94
C PHE A 35 -6.02 -20.51 3.76
N PRO A 36 -5.91 -21.81 4.09
CA PRO A 36 -7.00 -22.60 4.68
C PRO A 36 -7.40 -22.12 6.09
N GLN A 37 -6.52 -21.41 6.79
CA GLN A 37 -6.78 -20.84 8.11
C GLN A 37 -7.74 -19.64 8.08
N PHE A 38 -8.03 -19.10 6.90
CA PHE A 38 -8.88 -17.93 6.72
C PHE A 38 -10.11 -18.28 5.88
N SER A 39 -11.26 -17.78 6.30
CA SER A 39 -12.47 -17.82 5.49
C SER A 39 -12.32 -16.92 4.26
N MET A 40 -13.02 -17.27 3.19
CA MET A 40 -13.10 -16.45 1.97
C MET A 40 -13.43 -14.98 2.28
N LEU A 41 -14.37 -14.73 3.19
CA LEU A 41 -14.78 -13.39 3.59
C LEU A 41 -13.64 -12.61 4.27
N GLN A 42 -12.85 -13.26 5.13
CA GLN A 42 -11.68 -12.63 5.76
C GLN A 42 -10.63 -12.23 4.72
N LEU A 43 -10.39 -13.10 3.73
CA LEU A 43 -9.44 -12.85 2.64
C LEU A 43 -9.89 -11.67 1.75
N GLN A 44 -11.16 -11.64 1.38
CA GLN A 44 -11.76 -10.55 0.60
C GLN A 44 -11.68 -9.21 1.33
N ASN A 45 -12.10 -9.19 2.60
CA ASN A 45 -12.06 -7.99 3.43
C ASN A 45 -10.62 -7.48 3.57
N ARG A 46 -9.66 -8.38 3.84
CA ARG A 46 -8.25 -7.98 3.94
C ARG A 46 -7.75 -7.39 2.63
N PHE A 47 -8.03 -8.03 1.50
CA PHE A 47 -7.60 -7.54 0.19
C PHE A 47 -8.18 -6.17 -0.16
N GLN A 48 -9.45 -5.92 0.16
CA GLN A 48 -10.06 -4.61 -0.03
C GLN A 48 -9.38 -3.52 0.82
N ILE A 49 -9.08 -3.81 2.09
CA ILE A 49 -8.35 -2.90 2.97
C ILE A 49 -6.95 -2.59 2.39
N MET A 50 -6.22 -3.62 1.95
CA MET A 50 -4.89 -3.45 1.35
C MET A 50 -4.94 -2.55 0.11
N ARG A 51 -5.91 -2.77 -0.79
CA ARG A 51 -6.08 -1.94 -1.99
C ARG A 51 -6.33 -0.47 -1.64
N LYS A 52 -7.18 -0.21 -0.64
CA LYS A 52 -7.44 1.17 -0.17
C LYS A 52 -6.18 1.80 0.42
N GLN A 53 -5.40 1.04 1.19
CA GLN A 53 -4.15 1.53 1.78
C GLN A 53 -3.09 1.85 0.73
N MET A 54 -3.00 1.07 -0.36
CA MET A 54 -2.06 1.35 -1.44
C MET A 54 -2.39 2.66 -2.18
N GLN A 55 -3.67 2.87 -2.53
CA GLN A 55 -4.10 4.12 -3.19
C GLN A 55 -3.80 5.36 -2.36
N LEU A 56 -3.96 5.27 -1.03
CA LEU A 56 -3.64 6.37 -0.11
C LEU A 56 -2.12 6.62 0.02
N LYS A 57 -1.28 5.59 -0.16
CA LYS A 57 0.18 5.74 -0.13
C LYS A 57 0.71 6.40 -1.40
N GLU A 58 0.12 6.10 -2.55
CA GLU A 58 0.50 6.72 -3.84
C GLU A 58 0.27 8.24 -3.79
N GLN A 59 -0.92 8.67 -3.33
CA GLN A 59 -1.26 10.09 -3.21
C GLN A 59 -0.33 10.87 -2.26
N LYS A 60 0.10 10.26 -1.15
CA LYS A 60 1.05 10.89 -0.22
C LYS A 60 2.48 10.98 -0.76
N ASN A 61 2.85 10.09 -1.68
CA ASN A 61 4.17 10.15 -2.29
C ASN A 61 4.24 11.29 -3.32
N ASP A 62 3.18 11.50 -4.09
CA ASP A 62 3.10 12.59 -5.07
C ASP A 62 3.17 13.97 -4.40
N GLU A 63 2.53 14.13 -3.24
CA GLU A 63 2.59 15.37 -2.44
C GLU A 63 4.00 15.66 -1.91
N LYS A 64 4.71 14.62 -1.43
CA LYS A 64 6.10 14.75 -0.99
C LYS A 64 7.08 15.02 -2.13
N VAL A 65 6.82 14.46 -3.32
CA VAL A 65 7.63 14.71 -4.51
C VAL A 65 7.44 16.15 -4.98
N ALA A 66 6.21 16.67 -4.99
CA ALA A 66 5.92 18.06 -5.34
C ALA A 66 6.62 19.05 -4.38
N GLU A 67 6.61 18.77 -3.07
CA GLU A 67 7.30 19.59 -2.07
C GLU A 67 8.83 19.54 -2.23
N ALA A 68 9.39 18.36 -2.54
CA ALA A 68 10.82 18.20 -2.80
C ALA A 68 11.28 18.99 -4.05
N VAL A 69 10.49 18.94 -5.13
CA VAL A 69 10.77 19.64 -6.39
C VAL A 69 10.80 21.17 -6.19
N ASN A 70 9.80 21.73 -5.49
CA ASN A 70 9.74 23.17 -5.17
C ASN A 70 10.97 23.64 -4.37
N ASN A 71 11.42 22.84 -3.40
CA ASN A 71 12.59 23.19 -2.60
C ASN A 71 13.89 23.20 -3.42
N THR A 72 14.08 22.24 -4.34
CA THR A 72 15.23 22.26 -5.26
C THR A 72 15.22 23.44 -6.21
N GLU A 73 14.06 23.83 -6.72
CA GLU A 73 13.95 24.98 -7.64
C GLU A 73 14.30 26.30 -6.93
N THR A 74 13.91 26.43 -5.66
CA THR A 74 14.25 27.58 -4.81
C THR A 74 15.77 27.66 -4.54
N ILE A 75 16.41 26.53 -4.27
CA ILE A 75 17.88 26.46 -4.08
C ILE A 75 18.59 26.85 -5.38
N GLN A 76 18.13 26.37 -6.53
CA GLN A 76 18.73 26.69 -7.82
C GLN A 76 18.64 28.20 -8.15
N GLN A 77 17.51 28.84 -7.82
CA GLN A 77 17.34 30.28 -7.98
C GLN A 77 18.31 31.10 -7.12
N LEU A 78 18.52 30.69 -5.86
CA LEU A 78 19.50 31.33 -4.98
C LEU A 78 20.93 31.19 -5.51
N VAL A 79 21.32 29.98 -5.96
CA VAL A 79 22.65 29.75 -6.55
C VAL A 79 22.88 30.64 -7.77
N ASN A 80 21.90 30.76 -8.66
CA ASN A 80 22.02 31.60 -9.86
C ASN A 80 22.16 33.09 -9.51
N LEU A 81 21.50 33.55 -8.44
CA LEU A 81 21.60 34.94 -7.99
C LEU A 81 22.99 35.29 -7.45
N PHE A 82 23.63 34.37 -6.71
CA PHE A 82 24.97 34.58 -6.17
C PHE A 82 26.08 34.50 -7.22
N GLN A 83 25.83 33.90 -8.38
CA GLN A 83 26.80 33.80 -9.49
C GLN A 83 26.82 35.04 -10.40
N GLN A 84 25.88 35.97 -10.22
CA GLN A 84 25.77 37.21 -11.00
C GLN A 84 26.40 38.44 -10.30
N LEU A 85 26.99 38.23 -9.12
CA LEU A 85 27.75 39.22 -8.35
C LEU A 85 29.26 38.95 -8.51
#